data_AF-A0A4Z0MR62-F1
#
_entry.id   AF-A0A4Z0MR62-F1
#
_cell.length_a   1.000
_cell.length_b   1.000
_cell.length_c   1.000
_cell.angle_alpha   90.00
_cell.angle_beta   90.00
_cell.angle_gamma   90.00
#
_symmetry.space_group_name_H-M   'P 1'
#
loop_
_entity.id
_entity.type
_entity.pdbx_description
1 polymer ?
#
loop_
_entity_poly.entity_id
_entity_poly.type
_entity_poly.pdbx_seq_one_letter_code
_entity_poly.pdbx_strand_id
1 'polypeptide(L)' 'MSTVKEHAAVFEAAVGRAASALGFASPSEYIHERSSNARGVRFLAVEVLAELRAAGWRLTWVDAEDE' A
#
# COMPACT_ATOMS: atom_id res chain seq x y z
N MET A 1 -2.13 16.18 14.99
CA MET A 1 -1.69 14.79 14.76
C MET A 1 -0.47 14.87 13.85
N SER A 2 0.57 14.05 14.02
CA SER A 2 1.75 14.13 13.13
C SER A 2 1.37 13.64 11.73
N THR A 3 1.80 14.32 10.68
CA THR A 3 1.56 13.98 9.26
C THR A 3 1.92 12.52 8.95
N VAL A 4 2.95 11.99 9.61
CA VAL A 4 3.36 10.59 9.50
C VAL A 4 2.25 9.62 9.94
N LYS A 5 1.53 9.94 11.02
CA LYS A 5 0.44 9.08 11.53
C LYS A 5 -0.76 9.08 10.58
N GLU A 6 -1.05 10.22 9.96
CA GLU A 6 -2.12 10.33 8.97
C GLU A 6 -1.79 9.53 7.70
N HIS A 7 -0.55 9.63 7.22
CA HIS A 7 -0.09 8.87 6.05
C HIS A 7 -0.11 7.36 6.30
N ALA A 8 0.35 6.92 7.48
CA ALA A 8 0.31 5.51 7.87
C ALA A 8 -1.11 4.97 7.90
N ALA A 9 -2.05 5.70 8.51
CA ALA A 9 -3.46 5.27 8.58
C ALA A 9 -4.11 5.14 7.19
N VAL A 10 -3.79 6.05 6.27
CA VAL A 10 -4.30 5.97 4.90
C VAL A 10 -3.69 4.78 4.16
N PHE A 11 -2.39 4.54 4.31
CA PHE A 11 -1.72 3.38 3.71
C PHE A 11 -2.32 2.07 4.24
N GLU A 12 -2.49 1.93 5.55
CA GLU A 12 -3.12 0.77 6.17
C GLU A 12 -4.55 0.54 5.64
N ALA A 13 -5.33 1.61 5.48
CA ALA A 13 -6.67 1.52 4.91
C ALA A 13 -6.66 1.09 3.43
N ALA A 14 -5.70 1.58 2.64
CA ALA A 14 -5.53 1.18 1.24
C ALA A 14 -5.13 -0.30 1.11
N VAL A 15 -4.21 -0.78 1.96
CA VAL A 15 -3.86 -2.21 2.04
C VAL A 15 -5.09 -3.04 2.40
N GLY A 16 -5.90 -2.61 3.38
CA GLY A 16 -7.11 -3.32 3.78
C GLY A 16 -8.13 -3.45 2.65
N ARG A 17 -8.34 -2.38 1.86
CA ARG A 17 -9.23 -2.42 0.70
C ARG A 17 -8.70 -3.31 -0.42
N ALA A 18 -7.41 -3.22 -0.73
CA ALA A 18 -6.77 -4.09 -1.72
C ALA A 18 -6.87 -5.59 -1.32
N ALA A 19 -6.57 -5.91 -0.06
CA ALA A 19 -6.69 -7.26 0.47
C ALA A 19 -8.13 -7.79 0.35
N SER A 20 -9.12 -6.98 0.73
CA SER A 20 -10.53 -7.35 0.64
C SER A 20 -11.01 -7.54 -0.80
N ALA A 21 -10.59 -6.68 -1.73
CA ALA A 21 -10.98 -6.76 -3.14
C ALA A 21 -10.47 -8.04 -3.83
N LEU A 22 -9.35 -8.57 -3.35
CA LEU A 22 -8.71 -9.78 -3.88
C LEU A 22 -9.08 -11.05 -3.10
N GLY A 23 -9.91 -10.93 -2.05
CA GLY A 23 -10.42 -12.06 -1.29
C GLY A 23 -9.46 -12.64 -0.24
N PHE A 24 -8.46 -11.88 0.21
CA PHE A 24 -7.59 -12.29 1.31
C PHE A 24 -8.35 -12.33 2.64
N ALA A 25 -7.97 -13.26 3.52
CA ALA A 25 -8.61 -13.35 4.84
C ALA A 25 -8.19 -12.20 5.76
N SER A 26 -7.01 -11.61 5.53
CA SER A 26 -6.54 -10.46 6.29
C SER A 26 -5.52 -9.59 5.52
N PRO A 27 -5.36 -8.31 5.91
CA PRO A 27 -4.32 -7.43 5.37
C PRO A 27 -2.90 -7.97 5.61
N SER A 28 -2.65 -8.65 6.73
CA SER A 28 -1.35 -9.23 7.04
C SER A 28 -0.99 -10.41 6.13
N GLU A 29 -1.96 -11.27 5.83
CA GLU A 29 -1.80 -12.36 4.85
C GLU A 29 -1.49 -11.80 3.46
N TYR A 30 -2.22 -10.77 3.04
CA TYR A 30 -1.96 -10.06 1.78
C TYR A 30 -0.53 -9.49 1.72
N ILE A 31 -0.09 -8.77 2.76
CA ILE A 31 1.29 -8.24 2.82
C ILE A 31 2.30 -9.39 2.78
N HIS A 32 2.08 -10.47 3.54
CA HIS A 32 2.98 -11.61 3.58
C HIS A 32 3.12 -12.27 2.20
N GLU A 33 2.00 -12.58 1.53
CA GLU A 33 2.02 -13.18 0.20
C GLU A 33 2.70 -12.26 -0.81
N ARG A 34 2.39 -10.96 -0.78
CA ARG A 34 2.97 -9.99 -1.71
C ARG A 34 4.45 -9.69 -1.43
N SER A 35 4.91 -9.77 -0.19
CA SER A 35 6.32 -9.58 0.16
C SER A 35 7.16 -10.84 -0.04
N SER A 36 6.54 -12.02 -0.13
CA SER A 36 7.23 -13.31 -0.22
C SER A 36 7.97 -13.57 -1.53
N ASN A 37 7.71 -12.81 -2.60
CA ASN A 37 8.40 -12.98 -3.87
C ASN A 37 8.53 -11.67 -4.68
N ALA A 38 9.51 -11.63 -5.59
CA ALA A 38 9.87 -10.44 -6.36
C ALA A 38 8.75 -9.90 -7.27
N ARG A 39 7.75 -10.72 -7.64
CA ARG A 39 6.58 -10.27 -8.40
C ARG A 39 5.53 -9.66 -7.47
N GLY A 40 5.36 -10.22 -6.29
CA GLY A 40 4.39 -9.77 -5.29
C GLY A 40 4.58 -8.31 -4.89
N VAL A 41 5.82 -7.81 -4.78
CA VAL A 41 6.09 -6.40 -4.43
C VAL A 41 5.58 -5.45 -5.51
N ARG A 42 5.63 -5.86 -6.79
CA ARG A 42 5.08 -5.07 -7.90
C ARG A 42 3.56 -5.04 -7.86
N PHE A 43 2.94 -6.17 -7.53
CA PHE A 43 1.48 -6.25 -7.34
C PHE A 43 1.04 -5.39 -6.16
N LEU A 44 1.73 -5.47 -5.03
CA LEU A 44 1.50 -4.61 -3.86
C LEU A 44 1.49 -3.13 -4.26
N ALA A 45 2.50 -2.69 -5.02
CA ALA A 45 2.57 -1.32 -5.48
C ALA A 45 1.36 -0.97 -6.35
N VAL A 46 1.02 -1.75 -7.38
CA VAL A 46 -0.10 -1.42 -8.27
C VAL A 46 -1.45 -1.43 -7.55
N GLU A 47 -1.72 -2.48 -6.75
CA GLU A 47 -2.97 -2.71 -6.04
C GLU A 47 -3.20 -1.62 -4.97
N VAL A 48 -2.17 -1.28 -4.17
CA VAL A 48 -2.27 -0.25 -3.13
C VAL A 48 -2.28 1.15 -3.72
N LEU A 49 -1.50 1.42 -4.78
CA LEU A 49 -1.50 2.73 -5.44
C LEU A 49 -2.86 3.06 -6.07
N ALA A 50 -3.57 2.06 -6.59
CA ALA A 50 -4.93 2.26 -7.09
C ALA A 50 -5.88 2.75 -5.99
N GLU A 51 -5.82 2.11 -4.82
CA GLU A 51 -6.63 2.47 -3.65
C GLU A 51 -6.28 3.85 -3.06
N LEU A 52 -5.00 4.20 -3.05
CA LEU A 52 -4.53 5.53 -2.65
C LEU A 52 -5.04 6.61 -3.61
N ARG A 53 -4.96 6.36 -4.92
CA ARG A 53 -5.45 7.29 -5.94
C ARG A 53 -6.97 7.48 -5.86
N ALA A 54 -7.72 6.42 -5.59
CA ALA A 54 -9.17 6.49 -5.36
C ALA A 54 -9.51 7.35 -4.12
N ALA A 55 -8.64 7.35 -3.12
CA ALA A 55 -8.74 8.22 -1.93
C ALA A 55 -8.24 9.66 -2.16
N GLY A 56 -7.88 10.03 -3.40
CA GLY A 56 -7.43 11.39 -3.75
C GLY A 56 -5.94 11.64 -3.57
N TRP A 57 -5.14 10.61 -3.26
CA TRP A 57 -3.69 10.76 -3.10
C TRP A 57 -2.99 10.86 -4.45
N ARG A 58 -1.97 11.70 -4.51
CA ARG A 58 -1.14 11.91 -5.70
C ARG A 58 0.25 11.37 -5.43
N LEU A 59 0.75 10.57 -6.38
CA LEU A 59 2.16 10.19 -6.43
C LEU A 59 2.99 11.44 -6.74
N THR A 60 3.92 11.74 -5.84
CA THR A 60 4.99 12.70 -6.07
C THR A 60 6.30 11.94 -6.10
N TRP A 61 7.14 12.25 -7.08
CA TRP A 61 8.50 11.73 -7.11
C TRP A 61 9.30 12.41 -6.01
N VAL A 62 9.98 11.60 -5.21
CA VAL A 62 10.99 12.06 -4.25
C VAL A 62 12.22 11.26 -4.61
N ASP A 63 13.31 11.96 -4.94
CA ASP A 63 14.59 11.28 -5.11
C ASP A 63 14.94 10.66 -3.76
N ALA A 64 15.21 9.36 -3.76
CA ALA A 64 15.80 8.70 -2.61
C ALA A 64 17.24 9.24 -2.54
N GLU A 65 17.43 10.36 -1.86
CA GLU A 65 18.77 10.71 -1.39
C GLU A 65 19.22 9.55 -0.51
N ASP A 66 20.32 8.90 -0.92
CA ASP A 66 20.96 7.83 -0.17
C ASP A 66 21.31 8.36 1.23
N GLU A 67 20.44 8.08 2.23
CA GLU A 67 20.77 8.20 3.67
C GLU A 67 21.80 7.16 4.10
#